data_AF-A0AAU3G159-F1
#
_entry.id   AF-A0AAU3G159-F1
#
_cell.length_a   1.000
_cell.length_b   1.000
_cell.length_c   1.000
_cell.angle_alpha   90.00
_cell.angle_beta   90.00
_cell.angle_gamma   90.00
#
_symmetry.space_group_name_H-M   'P 1'
#
loop_
_entity.id
_entity.type
_entity.pdbx_description
1 polymer ?
#
loop_
_entity_poly.entity_id
_entity_poly.type
_entity_poly.pdbx_seq_one_letter_code
_entity_poly.pdbx_strand_id
1 'polypeptide(L)' 'MKLLLDENVPKPLHHVLTAFILNHEIVHLLDIGGWSGTRDESLYPQAAKQGFHGIGPPPPYTA' A
#
# COMPACT_ATOMS: atom_id res chain seq x y z
N MET A 1 0.40 -12.42 3.57
CA MET A 1 1.14 -11.17 3.89
C MET A 1 0.22 -9.98 3.65
N LYS A 2 0.43 -8.82 4.28
CA LYS A 2 -0.38 -7.63 4.02
C LYS A 2 0.25 -6.78 2.93
N LEU A 3 -0.53 -6.40 1.91
CA LEU A 3 -0.13 -5.53 0.81
C LEU A 3 -0.84 -4.20 0.94
N LEU A 4 -0.09 -3.10 0.97
CA LEU A 4 -0.65 -1.76 0.95
C LEU A 4 -0.57 -1.20 -0.47
N LEU A 5 -1.73 -0.81 -1.02
CA LEU A 5 -1.84 -0.11 -2.29
C LEU A 5 -1.88 1.40 -2.04
N ASP A 6 -1.01 2.12 -2.74
CA ASP A 6 -0.91 3.59 -2.73
C ASP A 6 -2.24 4.27 -3.14
N GLU A 7 -2.41 5.55 -2.80
CA GLU A 7 -3.54 6.37 -3.27
C GLU A 7 -3.57 6.53 -4.79
N ASN A 8 -2.41 6.44 -5.45
CA ASN A 8 -2.29 6.49 -6.90
C ASN A 8 -2.74 5.20 -7.61
N VAL A 9 -2.93 4.10 -6.86
CA VAL A 9 -3.48 2.86 -7.41
C VAL A 9 -4.99 3.04 -7.63
N PRO A 10 -5.52 2.82 -8.85
CA PRO A 10 -6.96 2.96 -9.06
C PRO A 10 -7.77 1.93 -8.26
N LYS A 11 -8.89 2.36 -7.68
CA LYS A 11 -9.84 1.45 -7.00
C LYS A 11 -10.27 0.23 -7.83
N PRO A 12 -10.51 0.33 -9.15
CA PRO A 12 -10.81 -0.86 -9.94
C PRO A 12 -9.67 -1.90 -9.94
N LEU A 13 -8.41 -1.45 -9.93
CA LEU A 13 -7.26 -2.35 -9.85
C LEU A 13 -7.18 -3.02 -8.48
N HIS A 14 -7.50 -2.33 -7.39
CA HIS A 14 -7.64 -2.95 -6.07
C HIS A 14 -8.63 -4.11 -6.07
N HIS A 15 -9.80 -3.97 -6.71
CA HIS A 15 -10.81 -5.03 -6.81
C HIS A 15 -10.33 -6.24 -7.63
N VAL A 16 -9.57 -5.99 -8.70
CA VAL A 16 -8.97 -7.06 -9.49
C VAL A 16 -7.92 -7.79 -8.65
N LEU A 17 -7.01 -7.07 -8.01
CA LEU A 17 -5.94 -7.66 -7.20
C LEU A 17 -6.48 -8.51 -6.06
N THR A 18 -7.55 -8.06 -5.37
CA THR A 18 -8.18 -8.84 -4.28
C THR A 18 -8.84 -10.12 -4.78
N ALA A 19 -9.29 -10.16 -6.04
CA ALA A 19 -9.87 -11.36 -6.63
C ALA A 19 -8.81 -12.40 -7.06
N PHE A 20 -7.62 -11.96 -7.49
CA PHE A 20 -6.60 -12.85 -8.05
C PHE A 20 -5.46 -13.21 -7.08
N ILE A 21 -5.09 -12.31 -6.16
CA ILE A 21 -4.02 -12.55 -5.19
C ILE A 21 -4.61 -13.15 -3.93
N LEU A 22 -4.59 -14.49 -3.89
CA LEU A 22 -5.08 -15.25 -2.75
C LEU A 22 -4.06 -15.25 -1.60
N ASN A 23 -4.54 -15.49 -0.37
CA ASN A 23 -3.74 -15.57 0.85
C ASN A 23 -2.98 -14.28 1.23
N HIS A 24 -3.37 -13.15 0.67
CA HIS A 24 -2.86 -11.82 1.00
C HIS A 24 -4.00 -10.91 1.45
N GLU A 25 -3.73 -10.11 2.46
CA GLU A 25 -4.63 -9.03 2.87
C GLU A 25 -4.22 -7.79 2.08
N ILE A 26 -5.00 -7.43 1.07
CA ILE A 26 -4.74 -6.27 0.23
C ILE A 26 -5.58 -5.12 0.78
N VAL A 27 -4.91 -4.03 1.14
CA VAL A 27 -5.55 -2.84 1.71
C VAL A 27 -5.18 -1.66 0.85
N HIS A 28 -6.15 -0.82 0.52
CA HIS A 28 -5.91 0.43 -0.17
C HIS A 28 -5.74 1.55 0.84
N LEU A 29 -4.72 2.39 0.65
CA LEU A 29 -4.43 3.53 1.52
C LEU A 29 -5.64 4.44 1.74
N LEU A 30 -6.46 4.67 0.72
CA LEU A 30 -7.68 5.47 0.81
C LEU A 30 -8.75 4.87 1.73
N ASP A 31 -8.68 3.57 2.05
CA ASP A 31 -9.58 2.92 2.99
C ASP A 31 -9.06 3.03 4.45
N ILE A 32 -7.84 3.54 4.65
CA ILE A 32 -7.26 3.79 5.97
C ILE A 32 -7.45 5.26 6.32
N GLY A 33 -8.31 5.53 7.30
CA GLY A 33 -8.60 6.89 7.76
C GLY A 33 -7.33 7.63 8.21
N GLY A 34 -7.12 8.83 7.65
CA GLY A 34 -6.00 9.70 8.00
C GLY A 34 -4.67 9.38 7.30
N TRP A 35 -4.64 8.42 6.38
CA TRP A 35 -3.42 8.05 5.64
C TRP A 35 -3.31 8.73 4.27
N SER A 36 -4.43 9.17 3.69
CA SER A 36 -4.43 9.89 2.41
C SER A 36 -3.63 11.19 2.48
N GLY A 37 -2.87 11.48 1.42
CA GLY A 37 -1.97 12.63 1.35
C GLY A 37 -0.72 12.53 2.24
N THR A 38 -0.49 11.40 2.91
CA THR A 38 0.74 11.16 3.66
C THR A 38 1.89 10.94 2.68
N ARG A 39 3.00 11.67 2.84
CA ARG A 39 4.20 11.48 2.02
C ARG A 39 4.77 10.07 2.21
N ASP A 40 5.19 9.46 1.12
CA ASP A 40 5.90 8.18 1.04
C ASP A 40 6.94 7.95 2.14
N GLU A 41 7.80 8.95 2.39
CA GLU A 41 8.85 8.92 3.42
C GLU A 41 8.31 8.62 4.83
N SER A 42 7.10 9.09 5.14
CA SER A 42 6.42 8.85 6.42
C SER A 42 5.48 7.65 6.36
N LEU A 43 4.87 7.41 5.19
CA LEU A 43 3.92 6.35 4.94
C LEU A 43 4.57 4.97 5.02
N TYR A 44 5.66 4.73 4.29
CA TYR A 44 6.26 3.39 4.20
C TYR A 44 6.81 2.87 5.54
N PRO A 45 7.49 3.68 6.38
CA PRO A 45 7.90 3.22 7.71
C PRO A 45 6.72 2.91 8.63
N GLN A 46 5.63 3.67 8.54
CA GLN A 46 4.40 3.39 9.30
C GLN A 46 3.72 2.12 8.81
N ALA A 47 3.64 1.93 7.50
CA ALA A 47 3.11 0.73 6.87
C ALA A 47 3.91 -0.52 7.30
N ALA A 48 5.24 -0.45 7.28
CA ALA A 48 6.13 -1.54 7.71
C ALA A 48 5.92 -1.89 9.20
N LYS A 49 5.77 -0.89 10.08
CA LYS A 49 5.45 -1.11 11.50
C LYS A 49 4.11 -1.83 11.71
N GLN A 50 3.18 -1.68 10.78
CA GLN A 50 1.88 -2.37 10.79
C GLN A 50 1.89 -3.71 10.03
N GLY A 51 3.06 -4.16 9.57
CA GLY A 51 3.22 -5.43 8.87
C GLY A 51 2.83 -5.41 7.39
N PHE A 52 2.63 -4.23 6.80
CA PHE A 52 2.41 -4.06 5.38
C PHE A 52 3.72 -4.15 4.60
N HIS A 53 3.64 -4.81 3.44
CA HIS A 53 4.59 -4.68 2.36
C HIS A 53 4.00 -3.69 1.35
N GLY A 54 4.70 -2.57 1.13
CA GLY A 54 4.27 -1.56 0.18
C GLY A 54 4.50 -2.02 -1.25
N ILE A 55 3.56 -1.71 -2.14
CA ILE A 55 3.79 -1.72 -3.59
C ILE A 55 3.75 -0.27 -4.06
N GLY A 56 4.92 0.27 -4.39
CA GLY A 56 5.11 1.65 -4.84
C GLY A 56 6.27 1.74 -5.84
N PRO A 57 6.51 2.92 -6.42
CA PRO A 57 7.68 3.13 -7.26
C PRO A 57 8.97 2.79 -6.47
N PRO A 58 10.03 2.28 -7.12
CA PRO A 58 11.27 1.95 -6.44
C PRO A 58 11.79 3.21 -5.71
N PRO A 59 12.19 3.10 -4.43
CA PRO A 59 12.65 4.25 -3.66
C PRO A 59 13.88 4.89 -4.33
N PRO A 60 14.06 6.23 -4.26
CA PRO A 60 15.32 6.86 -4.65
C PRO A 60 16.44 6.68 -3.62
N TYR A 61 16.25 5.88 -2.57
CA TYR A 61 17.22 5.71 -1.51
C TYR A 61 18.01 4.41 -1.72
N THR A 62 19.19 4.56 -2.30
CA THR A 62 20.23 3.52 -2.34
C THR A 62 20.80 3.22 -0.96
N ALA A 63 21.11 1.93 -0.79
CA ALA A 63 21.89 1.21 0.23
C ALA A 63 21.24 0.96 1.60
#